data_AF-A0A662D3T2-F1
#
_entry.id   AF-A0A662D3T2-F1
#
_cell.length_a   1.000
_cell.length_b   1.000
_cell.length_c   1.000
_cell.angle_alpha   90.00
_cell.angle_beta   90.00
_cell.angle_gamma   90.00
#
_symmetry.space_group_name_H-M   'P 1'
#
loop_
_entity.id
_entity.type
_entity.pdbx_description
1 polymer ?
#
loop_
_entity_poly.entity_id
_entity_poly.type
_entity_poly.pdbx_seq_one_letter_code
_entity_poly.pdbx_strand_id
1 'polypeptide(L)' 'MDEQRLKEFLLEENEEFRRSYEEHQQLEKELEELIKKEYLTAEEELKEKQLKKRKLALKDQMYLIMENYRKKAVSK' A
#
# COMPACT_ATOMS: atom_id res chain seq x y z
N MET A 1 16.20 9.28 -6.47
CA MET A 1 16.78 8.06 -5.87
C MET A 1 16.36 7.93 -4.39
N ASP A 2 15.29 8.62 -3.96
CA ASP A 2 15.05 8.89 -2.54
C ASP A 2 13.81 8.22 -1.98
N GLU A 3 12.86 7.83 -2.84
CA GLU A 3 11.63 7.16 -2.40
C GLU A 3 11.91 5.78 -1.82
N GLN A 4 12.86 5.04 -2.37
CA GLN A 4 13.19 3.69 -1.91
C GLN A 4 13.87 3.73 -0.54
N ARG A 5 14.83 4.66 -0.34
CA ARG A 5 15.44 4.92 0.97
C ARG A 5 14.43 5.41 2.00
N LEU A 6 13.55 6.33 1.62
CA LEU A 6 12.51 6.83 2.52
C LEU A 6 11.54 5.71 2.92
N LYS A 7 11.19 4.82 1.99
CA LYS A 7 10.39 3.62 2.29
C LYS A 7 11.09 2.69 3.26
N GLU A 8 12.37 2.36 3.03
CA GLU A 8 13.13 1.49 3.93
C GLU A 8 13.24 2.10 5.33
N PHE A 9 13.53 3.39 5.41
CA PHE A 9 13.58 4.12 6.68
C PHE A 9 12.21 4.10 7.39
N LEU A 10 11.12 4.37 6.69
CA LEU A 10 9.77 4.33 7.26
C LEU A 10 9.33 2.93 7.64
N LEU A 11 9.77 1.90 6.94
CA LEU A 11 9.53 0.49 7.30
C LEU A 11 10.19 0.13 8.64
N GLU A 12 11.33 0.73 8.95
CA GLU A 12 12.09 0.48 10.17
C GLU A 12 11.63 1.37 11.34
N GLU A 13 11.38 2.65 11.08
CA GLU A 13 11.05 3.66 12.10
C GLU A 13 9.54 3.85 12.33
N ASN A 14 8.69 3.42 11.41
CA ASN A 14 7.25 3.64 11.49
C ASN A 14 6.46 2.32 11.35
N GLU A 15 5.97 1.82 12.47
CA GLU A 15 5.15 0.59 12.51
C GLU A 15 3.85 0.71 11.70
N GLU A 16 3.24 1.89 11.60
CA GLU A 16 2.02 2.10 10.80
C GLU A 16 2.31 1.95 9.30
N PHE A 17 3.46 2.47 8.85
CA PHE A 17 3.91 2.30 7.47
C PHE A 17 4.19 0.84 7.16
N ARG A 18 4.84 0.14 8.09
CA ARG A 18 5.12 -1.29 7.97
C ARG A 18 3.85 -2.11 7.87
N ARG A 19 2.87 -1.89 8.75
CA ARG A 19 1.56 -2.56 8.67
C ARG A 19 0.85 -2.28 7.36
N SER A 20 0.82 -1.01 6.94
CA SER A 20 0.21 -0.61 5.67
C SER A 20 0.89 -1.27 4.47
N TYR A 21 2.22 -1.42 4.51
CA TYR A 21 3.00 -2.08 3.48
C TYR A 21 2.77 -3.59 3.44
N GLU A 22 2.73 -4.26 4.59
CA GLU A 22 2.42 -5.69 4.71
C GLU A 22 0.99 -5.98 4.20
N GLU A 23 0.00 -5.20 4.61
CA GLU A 23 -1.37 -5.30 4.08
C GLU A 23 -1.41 -5.01 2.57
N HIS A 24 -0.67 -4.01 2.09
CA HIS A 24 -0.62 -3.70 0.65
C HIS A 24 -0.06 -4.87 -0.15
N GLN A 25 1.01 -5.51 0.33
CA GLN A 25 1.59 -6.70 -0.29
C GLN A 25 0.63 -7.90 -0.29
N GLN A 26 -0.11 -8.11 0.81
CA GLN A 26 -1.11 -9.18 0.88
C GLN A 26 -2.26 -8.94 -0.11
N LEU A 27 -2.82 -7.73 -0.11
CA LEU A 27 -3.89 -7.34 -1.04
C LEU A 27 -3.41 -7.37 -2.50
N GLU A 28 -2.16 -7.01 -2.76
CA GLU A 28 -1.57 -7.10 -4.11
C GLU A 28 -1.48 -8.54 -4.58
N LYS A 29 -1.05 -9.48 -3.73
CA LYS A 29 -1.04 -10.91 -4.05
C LYS A 29 -2.43 -11.46 -4.32
N GLU A 30 -3.39 -11.21 -3.42
CA GLU A 30 -4.79 -11.63 -3.62
C GLU A 30 -5.37 -11.05 -4.91
N LEU A 31 -5.10 -9.77 -5.18
CA LEU A 31 -5.56 -9.09 -6.39
C LEU A 31 -4.90 -9.69 -7.63
N GLU A 32 -3.62 -10.01 -7.58
CA GLU A 32 -2.88 -10.61 -8.70
C GLU A 32 -3.38 -12.02 -9.00
N GLU A 33 -3.68 -12.83 -7.98
CA GLU A 33 -4.30 -14.15 -8.14
C GLU A 33 -5.70 -14.06 -8.76
N LEU A 34 -6.47 -13.03 -8.41
CA LEU A 34 -7.77 -12.76 -9.03
C LEU A 34 -7.61 -12.30 -10.48
N ILE A 35 -6.79 -11.29 -10.75
CA ILE A 35 -6.56 -10.76 -12.10
C ILE A 35 -5.97 -11.82 -13.04
N LYS A 36 -5.18 -12.76 -12.49
CA LYS A 36 -4.59 -13.87 -13.26
C LYS A 36 -5.65 -14.89 -13.71
N LYS A 37 -6.84 -14.91 -13.10
CA LYS A 37 -7.97 -15.68 -13.62
C LYS A 37 -8.55 -14.96 -14.82
N GLU A 38 -8.51 -15.60 -15.98
CA GLU A 38 -9.04 -15.07 -17.24
C GLU A 38 -10.56 -14.82 -17.20
N TYR A 39 -11.28 -15.52 -16.31
CA TYR A 39 -12.71 -15.35 -16.08
C TYR A 39 -12.98 -15.15 -14.59
N LEU A 40 -13.23 -13.90 -14.21
CA LEU A 40 -13.72 -13.54 -12.88
C LEU A 40 -15.24 -13.71 -12.84
N THR A 41 -15.76 -14.33 -11.78
CA THR A 41 -17.20 -14.33 -11.51
C THR A 41 -17.63 -12.96 -10.98
N ALA A 42 -18.94 -12.66 -11.00
CA ALA A 42 -19.47 -11.39 -10.48
C ALA A 42 -19.03 -11.11 -9.02
N GLU A 43 -18.89 -12.14 -8.19
CA GLU A 43 -18.36 -12.02 -6.83
C GLU A 43 -16.86 -11.68 -6.82
N GLU A 44 -16.08 -12.27 -7.73
CA GLU A 44 -14.64 -12.01 -7.85
C GLU A 44 -14.34 -10.64 -8.46
N GLU A 45 -15.12 -10.15 -9.43
CA GLU A 45 -15.03 -8.76 -9.91
C GLU A 45 -15.31 -7.74 -8.80
N LEU A 46 -16.27 -8.05 -7.93
CA LEU A 46 -16.61 -7.20 -6.80
C LEU A 46 -15.49 -7.21 -5.75
N LYS A 47 -14.90 -8.38 -5.47
CA LYS A 47 -13.67 -8.51 -4.67
C LYS A 47 -12.51 -7.75 -5.29
N GLU A 48 -12.27 -7.86 -6.59
CA GLU A 48 -11.20 -7.14 -7.29
C GLU A 48 -11.35 -5.62 -7.09
N LYS A 49 -12.56 -5.08 -7.27
CA LYS A 49 -12.85 -3.66 -7.02
C LYS A 49 -12.62 -3.26 -5.58
N GLN A 50 -13.00 -4.11 -4.62
CA GLN A 50 -12.75 -3.85 -3.20
C GLN A 50 -11.26 -3.89 -2.86
N LEU A 51 -10.52 -4.87 -3.39
CA LEU A 51 -9.07 -4.99 -3.21
C LEU A 51 -8.35 -3.78 -3.82
N LYS A 52 -8.72 -3.34 -5.03
CA LYS A 52 -8.19 -2.11 -5.65
C LYS A 52 -8.44 -0.88 -4.77
N LYS A 53 -9.64 -0.73 -4.20
CA LYS A 53 -9.96 0.37 -3.27
C LYS A 53 -9.13 0.31 -2.00
N ARG A 54 -9.01 -0.86 -1.38
CA ARG A 54 -8.18 -1.04 -0.17
C ARG A 54 -6.71 -0.76 -0.46
N LYS A 55 -6.19 -1.28 -1.57
CA LYS A 55 -4.83 -1.02 -2.04
C LYS A 55 -4.58 0.47 -2.24
N LEU A 56 -5.55 1.20 -2.82
CA LEU A 56 -5.48 2.65 -2.94
C LEU A 56 -5.44 3.33 -1.57
N ALA A 57 -6.32 2.93 -0.64
CA ALA A 57 -6.36 3.48 0.71
C ALA A 57 -5.04 3.27 1.47
N LEU A 58 -4.42 2.08 1.35
CA LEU A 58 -3.10 1.81 1.94
C LEU A 58 -2.00 2.64 1.29
N LYS A 59 -2.06 2.83 -0.03
CA LYS A 59 -1.13 3.73 -0.72
C LYS A 59 -1.30 5.18 -0.25
N ASP A 60 -2.52 5.65 -0.07
CA ASP A 60 -2.82 6.95 0.52
C ASP A 60 -2.28 7.09 1.95
N GLN A 61 -2.47 6.06 2.79
CA GLN A 61 -1.89 6.00 4.14
C GLN A 61 -0.37 6.10 4.11
N MET A 62 0.29 5.32 3.26
CA MET A 62 1.73 5.39 3.06
C MET A 62 2.19 6.77 2.60
N TYR A 63 1.40 7.43 1.74
CA TYR A 63 1.71 8.77 1.24
C TYR A 63 1.58 9.83 2.34
N LEU A 64 0.53 9.76 3.16
CA LEU A 64 0.34 10.64 4.32
C LEU A 64 1.50 10.50 5.31
N ILE A 65 1.95 9.27 5.57
CA ILE A 65 3.09 9.02 6.45
C ILE A 65 4.38 9.61 5.83
N MET A 66 4.62 9.38 4.54
CA MET A 66 5.76 9.97 3.83
C MET A 66 5.73 11.52 3.85
N GLU A 67 4.56 12.13 3.66
CA GLU A 67 4.41 13.58 3.70
C GLU A 67 4.67 14.13 5.11
N ASN A 68 4.10 13.49 6.13
CA ASN A 68 4.29 13.88 7.52
C ASN A 68 5.77 13.76 7.92
N TYR A 69 6.45 12.72 7.44
CA TYR A 69 7.88 12.53 7.64
C TYR A 69 8.71 13.61 6.93
N ARG A 70 8.38 13.93 5.67
CA ARG A 70 9.02 15.05 4.95
C ARG A 70 8.84 16.38 5.68
N LYS A 71 7.64 16.66 6.20
CA LYS A 71 7.38 17.87 7.01
C LYS A 71 8.22 17.88 8.29
N LYS A 72 8.27 16.78 9.03
CA LYS A 72 9.12 16.65 10.24
C LYS A 72 10.61 16.82 9.93
N ALA A 73 11.10 16.26 8.83
CA ALA A 73 12.51 16.33 8.45
C ALA A 73 12.96 17.74 8.02
N VAL A 74 12.05 18.56 7.47
CA VAL A 74 12.34 19.94 7.04
C VAL A 74 12.25 20.94 8.20
N SER A 75 11.55 20.61 9.29
CA SER A 75 11.43 21.47 10.47
C SER A 75 12.58 21.33 11.49
N LYS A 76 13.72 20.75 11.10
CA LYS A 76 14.87 20.53 11.98
C LYS A 76 16.12 21.28 11.52
#